data_AF-A0A8H4UVP3-F1
#
_entry.id   AF-A0A8H4UVP3-F1
#
_cell.length_a   1.000
_cell.length_b   1.000
_cell.length_c   1.000
_cell.angle_alpha   90.00
_cell.angle_beta   90.00
_cell.angle_gamma   90.00
#
_symmetry.space_group_name_H-M   'P 1'
#
loop_
_entity.id
_entity.type
_entity.pdbx_description
1 polymer ?
#
loop_
_entity_poly.entity_id
_entity_poly.type
_entity_poly.pdbx_seq_one_letter_code
_entity_poly.pdbx_strand_id
1 'polypeptide(L)'
;MPFVGGHEGAGVVVAKGDLVQGWEIGDHAGIKWLNGSCLTCEFCKNADESVCPDALLSGYTVDGSFQQYAIGKAAHTTKIPKNVPLDAVAPVLCAGVTVYKGLKESGARPGQTVAIVGAGGGLGSLAQQYAKAMGLRVIAIDGGDEKKTFCESMGAE
;
A
#
# COMPACT_ATOMS: atom_id res chain seq x y z
N MET A 1 25.24 -6.88 7.44
CA MET A 1 24.87 -7.91 6.44
C MET A 1 24.22 -7.18 5.28
N PRO A 2 24.68 -7.34 4.02
CA PRO A 2 24.12 -6.57 2.92
C PRO A 2 22.68 -7.03 2.65
N PHE A 3 21.76 -6.09 2.48
CA PHE A 3 20.40 -6.35 2.01
C PHE A 3 19.99 -5.22 1.06
N VAL A 4 19.09 -5.50 0.12
CA VAL A 4 18.50 -4.52 -0.80
C VAL A 4 17.23 -3.94 -0.19
N GLY A 5 17.14 -2.62 -0.04
CA GLY A 5 15.96 -1.94 0.51
C GLY A 5 14.75 -1.89 -0.44
N GLY A 6 13.70 -1.22 0.02
CA GLY A 6 12.49 -0.90 -0.77
C GLY A 6 11.35 -1.92 -0.62
N HIS A 7 10.12 -1.42 -0.52
CA HIS A 7 8.90 -2.24 -0.38
C HIS A 7 7.69 -1.67 -1.14
N GLU A 8 7.98 -0.89 -2.18
CA GLU A 8 7.01 -0.23 -3.06
C GLU A 8 7.35 -0.57 -4.53
N GLY A 9 7.61 -1.85 -4.80
CA GLY A 9 8.05 -2.30 -6.12
C GLY A 9 6.87 -2.53 -7.04
N ALA A 10 6.82 -1.84 -8.19
CA ALA A 10 5.86 -2.12 -9.25
C ALA A 10 6.62 -2.57 -10.50
N GLY A 11 6.30 -3.74 -11.04
CA GLY A 11 7.05 -4.35 -12.11
C GLY A 11 6.25 -5.36 -12.93
N VAL A 12 6.96 -6.15 -13.72
CA VAL A 12 6.38 -7.18 -14.60
C VAL A 12 6.89 -8.55 -14.17
N VAL A 13 6.00 -9.54 -14.15
CA VAL A 13 6.38 -10.93 -13.90
C VAL A 13 7.20 -11.46 -15.07
N VAL A 14 8.48 -11.74 -14.83
CA VAL A 14 9.42 -12.27 -15.83
C VAL A 14 9.76 -13.75 -15.63
N ALA A 15 9.46 -14.30 -14.45
CA ALA A 15 9.59 -15.71 -14.12
C ALA A 15 8.62 -16.07 -12.99
N LYS A 16 8.21 -17.33 -12.89
CA LYS A 16 7.42 -17.86 -11.77
C LYS A 16 7.85 -19.28 -11.43
N GLY A 17 7.73 -19.66 -10.15
CA GLY A 17 7.97 -21.05 -9.74
C GLY A 17 6.85 -21.98 -10.23
N ASP A 18 7.16 -23.27 -10.33
CA ASP A 18 6.25 -24.28 -10.91
C ASP A 18 4.91 -24.40 -10.16
N LEU A 19 4.92 -24.16 -8.84
CA LEU A 19 3.74 -24.21 -8.00
C LEU A 19 2.92 -22.91 -7.98
N VAL A 20 3.38 -21.84 -8.64
CA VAL A 20 2.68 -20.55 -8.66
C VAL A 20 1.45 -20.63 -9.56
N GLN A 21 0.28 -20.40 -8.96
CA GLN A 21 -1.03 -20.35 -9.61
C GLN A 21 -1.53 -18.90 -9.75
N GLY A 22 -2.40 -18.68 -10.74
CA GLY A 22 -3.08 -17.40 -10.92
C GLY A 22 -2.19 -16.25 -11.40
N TRP A 23 -0.97 -16.51 -11.85
CA TRP A 23 -0.03 -15.52 -12.39
C TRP A 23 0.54 -16.00 -13.72
N GLU A 24 0.63 -15.09 -14.69
CA GLU A 24 1.25 -15.34 -15.99
C GLU A 24 2.48 -14.45 -16.20
N ILE A 25 3.41 -14.92 -17.05
CA ILE A 25 4.52 -14.07 -17.51
C ILE A 25 3.94 -12.87 -18.27
N GLY A 26 4.41 -11.67 -17.93
CA GLY A 26 3.89 -10.41 -18.49
C GLY A 26 2.74 -9.79 -17.69
N ASP A 27 2.28 -10.40 -16.59
CA ASP A 27 1.39 -9.73 -15.64
C ASP A 27 2.14 -8.60 -14.91
N HIS A 28 1.43 -7.51 -14.58
CA HIS A 28 1.99 -6.47 -13.73
C HIS A 28 1.79 -6.85 -12.25
N ALA A 29 2.86 -6.73 -11.47
CA ALA A 29 2.89 -7.16 -10.07
C ALA A 29 3.44 -6.06 -9.14
N GLY A 30 2.86 -5.98 -7.95
CA GLY A 30 3.31 -5.11 -6.87
C GLY A 30 3.92 -5.90 -5.70
N ILE A 31 5.14 -5.55 -5.30
CA ILE A 31 5.80 -5.97 -4.07
C ILE A 31 5.52 -4.92 -2.98
N LYS A 32 4.95 -5.35 -1.86
CA LYS A 32 4.57 -4.52 -0.71
C LYS A 32 5.52 -4.77 0.48
N TRP A 33 5.27 -4.08 1.59
CA TRP A 33 5.91 -4.35 2.88
C TRP A 33 5.87 -5.83 3.28
N LEU A 34 4.67 -6.41 3.38
CA LEU A 34 4.50 -7.84 3.65
C LEU A 34 4.80 -8.63 2.37
N ASN A 35 5.96 -9.29 2.34
CA ASN A 35 6.39 -10.17 1.24
C ASN A 35 5.81 -11.59 1.40
N GLY A 36 5.67 -12.07 2.64
CA GLY A 36 5.34 -13.45 2.95
C GLY A 36 4.82 -13.62 4.37
N SER A 37 4.08 -14.70 4.61
CA SER A 37 3.63 -15.14 5.94
C SER A 37 3.53 -16.66 5.98
N CYS A 38 3.27 -17.26 7.15
CA CYS A 38 3.17 -18.72 7.29
C CYS A 38 1.86 -19.32 6.74
N LEU A 39 0.84 -18.49 6.49
CA LEU A 39 -0.49 -18.88 5.98
C LEU A 39 -1.27 -19.90 6.85
N THR A 40 -0.79 -20.23 8.05
CA THR A 40 -1.36 -21.32 8.87
C THR A 40 -1.63 -20.95 10.34
N CYS A 41 -1.03 -19.86 10.84
CA CYS A 41 -1.30 -19.35 12.19
C CYS A 41 -2.69 -18.69 12.28
N GLU A 42 -3.13 -18.36 13.51
CA GLU A 42 -4.44 -17.74 13.75
C GLU A 42 -4.61 -16.41 13.00
N PHE A 43 -3.59 -15.56 12.98
CA PHE A 43 -3.63 -14.28 12.30
C PHE A 43 -3.78 -14.45 10.79
N CYS A 44 -3.00 -15.36 10.20
CA CYS A 44 -3.11 -15.62 8.76
C CYS A 44 -4.48 -16.19 8.38
N LYS A 45 -5.05 -17.06 9.22
CA LYS A 45 -6.40 -17.61 8.99
C LYS A 45 -7.51 -16.56 9.12
N ASN A 46 -7.24 -15.48 9.84
CA ASN A 46 -8.15 -14.35 10.03
C ASN A 46 -7.90 -13.17 9.05
N ALA A 47 -7.03 -13.36 8.04
CA ALA A 47 -6.61 -12.30 7.11
C ALA A 47 -5.92 -11.10 7.78
N ASP A 48 -5.22 -11.36 8.88
CA ASP A 48 -4.35 -10.44 9.60
C ASP A 48 -2.87 -10.83 9.41
N GLU A 49 -2.48 -11.21 8.19
CA GLU A 49 -1.13 -11.71 7.88
C GLU A 49 -0.02 -10.71 8.24
N SER A 50 -0.33 -9.41 8.35
CA SER A 50 0.63 -8.37 8.74
C SER A 50 1.17 -8.51 10.16
N VAL A 51 0.49 -9.26 11.03
CA VAL A 51 0.94 -9.56 12.40
C VAL A 51 1.33 -11.03 12.58
N CYS A 52 1.58 -11.74 11.47
CA CYS A 52 2.12 -13.09 11.49
C CYS A 52 3.50 -13.12 12.20
N PRO A 53 3.76 -14.05 13.14
CA PRO A 53 5.07 -14.19 13.77
C PRO A 53 6.20 -14.52 12.79
N ASP A 54 5.87 -15.19 11.67
CA ASP A 54 6.81 -15.60 10.62
C ASP A 54 6.72 -14.67 9.39
N ALA A 55 6.33 -13.41 9.57
CA ALA A 55 6.21 -12.46 8.47
C ALA A 55 7.58 -12.20 7.79
N LEU A 56 7.60 -12.27 6.47
CA LEU A 56 8.71 -11.83 5.63
C LEU A 56 8.43 -10.42 5.14
N LEU A 57 9.42 -9.53 5.29
CA LEU A 57 9.28 -8.09 5.10
C LEU A 57 10.23 -7.64 4.00
N SER A 58 9.66 -7.18 2.89
CA SER A 58 10.43 -6.70 1.73
C SER A 58 11.32 -5.53 2.13
N GLY A 59 12.60 -5.59 1.77
CA GLY A 59 13.55 -4.55 2.12
C GLY A 59 13.84 -4.46 3.63
N TYR A 60 13.67 -5.56 4.35
CA TYR A 60 14.01 -5.65 5.77
C TYR A 60 14.49 -7.04 6.17
N THR A 61 13.61 -8.06 6.18
CA THR A 61 14.01 -9.46 6.43
C THR A 61 14.32 -10.24 5.16
N VAL A 62 13.89 -9.74 4.00
CA VAL A 62 14.24 -10.24 2.67
C VAL A 62 14.58 -9.06 1.75
N ASP A 63 15.34 -9.32 0.69
CA ASP A 63 15.68 -8.28 -0.29
C ASP A 63 14.42 -7.68 -0.95
N GLY A 64 14.45 -6.35 -1.08
CA GLY A 64 13.33 -5.52 -1.47
C GLY A 64 13.32 -5.10 -2.94
N SER A 65 12.73 -3.94 -3.19
CA SER A 65 12.43 -3.43 -4.54
C SER A 65 13.49 -2.49 -5.14
N PHE A 66 14.55 -2.13 -4.43
CA PHE A 66 15.63 -1.26 -4.96
C PHE A 66 16.64 -2.01 -5.84
N GLN A 67 16.11 -2.82 -6.75
CA GLN A 67 16.86 -3.65 -7.69
C GLN A 67 16.03 -3.91 -8.94
N GLN A 68 16.67 -4.33 -10.03
CA GLN A 68 16.00 -4.56 -11.31
C GLN A 68 15.12 -5.83 -11.31
N TYR A 69 15.47 -6.80 -10.48
CA TYR A 69 14.75 -8.07 -10.33
C TYR A 69 14.61 -8.39 -8.84
N ALA A 70 13.40 -8.69 -8.40
CA ALA A 70 13.11 -8.99 -7.00
C ALA A 70 12.16 -10.20 -6.90
N ILE A 71 12.24 -10.93 -5.79
CA ILE A 71 11.35 -12.06 -5.50
C ILE A 71 10.19 -11.56 -4.63
N GLY A 72 8.96 -11.76 -5.09
CA GLY A 72 7.75 -11.61 -4.28
C GLY A 72 7.04 -12.95 -4.14
N LYS A 73 6.58 -13.31 -2.93
CA LYS A 73 5.73 -14.50 -2.78
C LYS A 73 4.40 -14.25 -3.48
N ALA A 74 4.03 -15.14 -4.40
CA ALA A 74 2.85 -14.99 -5.26
C ALA A 74 1.53 -14.74 -4.50
N ALA A 75 1.41 -15.30 -3.27
CA ALA A 75 0.25 -15.11 -2.41
C ALA A 75 0.12 -13.69 -1.82
N HIS A 76 1.22 -12.92 -1.76
CA HIS A 76 1.24 -11.59 -1.17
C HIS A 76 1.51 -10.47 -2.18
N THR A 77 1.99 -10.80 -3.38
CA THR A 77 2.09 -9.85 -4.50
C THR A 77 0.73 -9.34 -4.95
N THR A 78 0.67 -8.07 -5.35
CA THR A 78 -0.56 -7.42 -5.79
C THR A 78 -0.67 -7.45 -7.31
N LYS A 79 -1.78 -7.92 -7.87
CA LYS A 79 -2.05 -7.76 -9.31
C LYS A 79 -2.33 -6.30 -9.63
N ILE A 80 -1.59 -5.77 -10.59
CA ILE A 80 -1.77 -4.40 -11.09
C ILE A 80 -2.44 -4.50 -12.46
N PRO A 81 -3.52 -3.74 -12.74
CA PRO A 81 -4.10 -3.70 -14.09
C PRO A 81 -3.10 -3.17 -15.13
N LYS A 82 -3.08 -3.77 -16.33
CA LYS A 82 -2.08 -3.42 -17.37
C LYS A 82 -2.13 -1.96 -17.84
N ASN A 83 -3.28 -1.31 -17.69
CA ASN A 83 -3.49 0.08 -18.08
C ASN A 83 -3.08 1.09 -16.99
N VAL A 84 -2.56 0.63 -15.84
CA VAL A 84 -2.08 1.49 -14.76
C VAL A 84 -0.57 1.71 -14.90
N PRO A 85 -0.10 2.98 -14.96
CA PRO A 85 1.34 3.28 -14.96
C PRO A 85 2.02 2.76 -13.69
N LEU A 86 3.12 2.03 -13.85
CA LEU A 86 3.81 1.34 -12.75
C LEU A 86 4.49 2.33 -11.78
N ASP A 87 5.04 3.42 -12.30
CA ASP A 87 5.62 4.52 -11.54
C ASP A 87 4.59 5.23 -10.66
N ALA A 88 3.39 5.48 -11.20
CA ALA A 88 2.32 6.14 -10.48
C ALA A 88 1.68 5.28 -9.38
N VAL A 89 1.63 3.95 -9.57
CA VAL A 89 0.99 3.03 -8.61
C VAL A 89 1.93 2.56 -7.50
N ALA A 90 3.25 2.66 -7.67
CA ALA A 90 4.22 2.22 -6.68
C ALA A 90 3.94 2.77 -5.26
N PRO A 91 3.68 4.08 -5.05
CA PRO A 91 3.35 4.63 -3.74
C PRO A 91 2.03 4.11 -3.14
N VAL A 92 1.10 3.65 -3.98
CA VAL A 92 -0.17 3.08 -3.54
C VAL A 92 0.03 1.74 -2.83
N LEU A 93 1.10 1.01 -3.16
CA LEU A 93 1.44 -0.29 -2.58
C LEU A 93 1.84 -0.21 -1.08
N CYS A 94 2.16 0.99 -0.58
CA CYS A 94 2.43 1.23 0.84
C CYS A 94 1.55 2.34 1.40
N ALA A 95 1.81 3.60 1.03
CA ALA A 95 1.08 4.74 1.56
C ALA A 95 -0.43 4.64 1.26
N GLY A 96 -0.80 4.30 0.02
CA GLY A 96 -2.20 4.19 -0.39
C GLY A 96 -2.97 3.11 0.36
N VAL A 97 -2.44 1.87 0.40
CA VAL A 97 -3.08 0.78 1.15
C VAL A 97 -3.14 1.07 2.66
N THR A 98 -2.11 1.71 3.21
CA THR A 98 -2.05 2.06 4.64
C THR A 98 -3.14 3.05 5.01
N VAL A 99 -3.28 4.15 4.26
CA VAL A 99 -4.29 5.16 4.58
C VAL A 99 -5.70 4.66 4.30
N TYR A 100 -5.89 3.84 3.25
CA TYR A 100 -7.18 3.20 2.99
C TYR A 100 -7.61 2.27 4.14
N LYS A 101 -6.69 1.42 4.63
CA LYS A 101 -6.97 0.58 5.81
C LYS A 101 -7.22 1.44 7.05
N GLY A 102 -6.42 2.47 7.30
CA GLY A 102 -6.61 3.41 8.42
C GLY A 102 -7.99 4.08 8.41
N LEU A 103 -8.48 4.49 7.25
CA LEU A 103 -9.85 5.03 7.10
C LEU A 103 -10.91 3.98 7.43
N LYS A 104 -10.73 2.72 7.01
CA LYS A 104 -11.66 1.64 7.38
C LYS A 104 -11.65 1.35 8.88
N GLU A 105 -10.47 1.34 9.49
CA GLU A 105 -10.30 1.13 10.95
C GLU A 105 -10.93 2.27 11.78
N SER A 106 -11.05 3.48 11.21
CA SER A 106 -11.75 4.58 11.89
C SER A 106 -13.25 4.30 12.15
N GLY A 107 -13.84 3.34 11.41
CA GLY A 107 -15.27 3.04 11.50
C GLY A 107 -16.19 4.10 10.90
N ALA A 108 -15.63 5.17 10.30
CA ALA A 108 -16.41 6.25 9.69
C ALA A 108 -17.22 5.74 8.49
N ARG A 109 -18.46 6.25 8.38
CA ARG A 109 -19.42 5.94 7.33
C ARG A 109 -19.65 7.15 6.42
N PRO A 110 -20.10 6.95 5.17
CA PRO A 110 -20.42 8.06 4.27
C PRO A 110 -21.28 9.14 4.93
N GLY A 111 -20.94 10.40 4.70
CA GLY A 111 -21.55 11.58 5.32
C GLY A 111 -20.96 11.97 6.68
N GLN A 112 -20.20 11.09 7.34
CA GLN A 112 -19.48 11.41 8.58
C GLN A 112 -18.15 12.10 8.28
N THR A 113 -17.57 12.70 9.32
CA THR A 113 -16.33 13.47 9.25
C THR A 113 -15.15 12.68 9.80
N VAL A 114 -14.01 12.74 9.12
CA VAL A 114 -12.70 12.28 9.61
C VAL A 114 -11.73 13.45 9.70
N ALA A 115 -10.94 13.49 10.77
CA ALA A 115 -9.83 14.43 10.91
C ALA A 115 -8.53 13.72 10.50
N ILE A 116 -7.79 14.32 9.56
CA ILE A 116 -6.52 13.80 9.05
C ILE A 116 -5.40 14.69 9.56
N VAL A 117 -4.55 14.15 10.44
CA VAL A 117 -3.36 14.85 10.96
C VAL A 117 -2.17 14.60 10.04
N GLY A 118 -1.47 15.66 9.65
CA GLY A 118 -0.44 15.61 8.60
C GLY A 118 -1.04 15.53 7.18
N ALA A 119 -2.21 16.14 6.98
CA ALA A 119 -3.01 16.05 5.77
C ALA A 119 -2.27 16.52 4.51
N GLY A 120 -1.38 17.51 4.61
CA GLY A 120 -0.62 18.05 3.48
C GLY A 120 0.62 17.25 3.11
N GLY A 121 0.93 16.14 3.81
CA GLY A 121 2.04 15.25 3.49
C GLY A 121 1.71 14.19 2.43
N GLY A 122 2.68 13.30 2.15
CA GLY A 122 2.51 12.22 1.17
C GLY A 122 1.38 11.22 1.52
N LEU A 123 1.33 10.75 2.77
CA LEU A 123 0.23 9.89 3.22
C LEU A 123 -1.07 10.69 3.35
N GLY A 124 -1.00 11.87 3.96
CA GLY A 124 -2.16 12.72 4.20
C GLY A 124 -2.92 13.05 2.93
N SER A 125 -2.22 13.40 1.86
CA SER A 125 -2.83 13.74 0.57
C SER A 125 -3.56 12.55 -0.06
N LEU A 126 -3.01 11.34 0.04
CA LEU A 126 -3.72 10.12 -0.36
C LEU A 126 -4.93 9.84 0.55
N ALA A 127 -4.79 10.04 1.87
CA ALA A 127 -5.87 9.84 2.82
C ALA A 127 -7.05 10.77 2.55
N GLN A 128 -6.79 12.04 2.22
CA GLN A 128 -7.82 13.00 1.81
C GLN A 128 -8.58 12.50 0.58
N GLN A 129 -7.87 12.08 -0.46
CA GLN A 129 -8.47 11.57 -1.69
C GLN A 129 -9.30 10.30 -1.46
N TYR A 130 -8.79 9.33 -0.69
CA TYR A 130 -9.55 8.12 -0.34
C TYR A 130 -10.78 8.45 0.52
N ALA A 131 -10.65 9.34 1.50
CA ALA A 131 -11.77 9.75 2.34
C ALA A 131 -12.91 10.36 1.52
N LYS A 132 -12.59 11.27 0.58
CA LYS A 132 -13.57 11.84 -0.35
C LYS A 132 -14.20 10.77 -1.24
N ALA A 133 -13.40 9.86 -1.80
CA ALA A 133 -13.91 8.74 -2.61
C ALA A 133 -14.81 7.78 -1.81
N MET A 134 -14.59 7.66 -0.50
CA MET A 134 -15.44 6.91 0.44
C MET A 134 -16.68 7.68 0.91
N GLY A 135 -16.91 8.91 0.41
CA GLY A 135 -18.05 9.74 0.79
C GLY A 135 -17.92 10.39 2.17
N LEU A 136 -16.70 10.50 2.71
CA LEU A 136 -16.43 11.12 4.00
C LEU A 136 -16.16 12.63 3.85
N ARG A 137 -16.48 13.39 4.88
CA ARG A 137 -16.05 14.79 5.04
C ARG A 137 -14.69 14.83 5.71
N VAL A 138 -13.83 15.78 5.32
CA VAL A 138 -12.43 15.80 5.74
C VAL A 138 -12.13 17.11 6.46
N ILE A 139 -11.65 17.01 7.71
CA ILE A 139 -10.95 18.10 8.39
C ILE A 139 -9.46 17.85 8.24
N ALA A 140 -8.74 18.78 7.63
CA ALA A 140 -7.29 18.69 7.44
C ALA A 140 -6.54 19.44 8.55
N ILE A 141 -5.57 18.76 9.19
CA ILE A 141 -4.69 19.36 10.19
C ILE A 141 -3.25 19.27 9.69
N ASP A 142 -2.64 20.41 9.38
CA ASP A 142 -1.22 20.52 9.03
C ASP A 142 -0.69 21.95 9.29
N GLY A 143 0.62 22.16 9.14
CA GLY A 143 1.28 23.45 9.39
C GLY A 143 1.65 24.21 8.12
N GLY A 144 1.31 25.50 8.07
CA GLY A 144 1.71 26.44 7.02
C GLY A 144 0.63 26.71 5.96
N ASP A 145 0.61 27.93 5.43
CA ASP A 145 -0.41 28.41 4.47
C ASP A 145 -0.37 27.67 3.13
N GLU A 146 0.81 27.22 2.70
CA GLU A 146 0.98 26.39 1.50
C GLU A 146 0.22 25.07 1.64
N LYS A 147 0.35 24.40 2.80
CA LYS A 147 -0.33 23.14 3.06
C LYS A 147 -1.83 23.33 3.28
N LYS A 148 -2.25 24.46 3.87
CA LYS A 148 -3.67 24.83 3.94
C LYS A 148 -4.27 24.88 2.53
N THR A 149 -3.67 25.66 1.64
CA THR A 149 -4.11 25.81 0.24
C THR A 149 -4.13 24.46 -0.48
N PHE A 150 -3.10 23.64 -0.28
CA PHE A 150 -3.03 22.30 -0.85
C PHE A 150 -4.16 21.38 -0.35
N CYS A 151 -4.45 21.37 0.96
CA CYS A 151 -5.54 20.56 1.51
C CYS A 151 -6.92 21.04 1.04
N GLU A 152 -7.15 22.36 0.98
CA GLU A 152 -8.37 22.94 0.41
C GLU A 152 -8.57 22.52 -1.05
N SER A 153 -7.49 22.48 -1.84
CA SER A 153 -7.54 22.01 -3.25
C SER A 153 -7.93 20.53 -3.39
N MET A 154 -7.75 19.72 -2.34
CA MET A 154 -8.15 18.32 -2.29
C MET A 154 -9.55 18.11 -1.68
N GLY A 155 -10.25 19.19 -1.33
CA GLY A 155 -11.63 19.17 -0.85
C GLY A 155 -11.78 18.92 0.66
N ALA A 156 -10.75 19.26 1.43
CA ALA A 156 -10.86 19.46 2.87
C ALA A 156 -11.73 20.68 3.19
N GLU A 157 -12.46 20.59 4.31
CA GLU A 157 -13.39 21.61 4.83
C GLU A 157 -12.83 22.32 6.06
#